data_AF-A0A0U0W1P5-F1
#
_entry.id   AF-A0A0U0W1P5-F1
#
_cell.length_a   1.000
_cell.length_b   1.000
_cell.length_c   1.000
_cell.angle_alpha   90.00
_cell.angle_beta   90.00
_cell.angle_gamma   90.00
#
_symmetry.space_group_name_H-M   'P 1'
#
loop_
_entity.id
_entity.type
_entity.pdbx_description
1 polymer ?
#
loop_
_entity_poly.entity_id
_entity_poly.type
_entity_poly.pdbx_seq_one_letter_code
_entity_poly.pdbx_strand_id
1 'polypeptide(L)'
;MIEGLTSRAPLRGERRETRRVLDTAVGILVGWRRCSTDAAFRELIAASERHGVGTFAMASALVNLAGGGVVADPARSAAALAAEREWGRSSPSVSRSGN
;
A
#
# COMPACT_ATOMS: atom_id res chain seq x y z
N MET A 1 -34.51 -9.88 29.71
CA MET A 1 -33.94 -10.17 28.38
C MET A 1 -33.03 -9.02 28.01
N ILE A 2 -31.72 -9.23 28.12
CA ILE A 2 -30.67 -8.24 27.87
C ILE A 2 -29.60 -8.88 27.00
N GLU A 3 -29.68 -8.66 25.69
CA GLU A 3 -28.63 -8.90 24.71
C GLU A 3 -28.71 -7.66 23.81
N GLY A 4 -27.80 -6.71 23.77
CA GLY A 4 -26.38 -6.75 24.07
C GLY A 4 -25.74 -5.87 23.00
N LEU A 5 -25.56 -4.59 23.32
CA LEU A 5 -24.97 -3.54 22.47
C LEU A 5 -23.57 -3.93 21.96
N THR A 6 -23.44 -4.55 20.79
CA THR A 6 -22.11 -4.80 20.17
C THR A 6 -22.05 -4.61 18.65
N SER A 7 -22.91 -3.77 18.06
CA SER A 7 -22.85 -3.48 16.61
C SER A 7 -21.89 -2.33 16.22
N ARG A 8 -20.80 -2.05 16.97
CA ARG A 8 -19.95 -0.85 16.72
C ARG A 8 -18.43 -1.00 16.84
N ALA A 9 -17.89 -2.22 16.78
CA ALA A 9 -16.45 -2.46 16.92
C ALA A 9 -15.65 -2.69 15.61
N PRO A 10 -16.14 -3.36 14.54
CA PRO A 10 -15.27 -3.78 13.44
C PRO A 10 -14.70 -2.62 12.61
N LEU A 11 -15.52 -1.60 12.29
CA LEU A 11 -15.09 -0.48 11.44
C LEU A 11 -13.98 0.40 12.05
N ARG A 12 -13.81 0.40 13.38
CA ARG A 12 -12.76 1.20 14.05
C ARG A 12 -11.38 0.56 13.91
N GLY A 13 -11.31 -0.76 13.87
CA GLY A 13 -10.06 -1.50 13.61
C GLY A 13 -9.62 -1.30 12.17
N GLU A 14 -10.53 -1.54 11.23
CA GLU A 14 -10.29 -1.40 9.78
C GLU A 14 -9.85 0.02 9.40
N ARG A 15 -10.45 1.07 9.97
CA ARG A 15 -10.00 2.46 9.71
C ARG A 15 -8.59 2.75 10.26
N ARG A 16 -8.23 2.17 11.41
CA ARG A 16 -6.88 2.32 11.97
C ARG A 16 -5.86 1.56 11.15
N GLU A 17 -6.20 0.37 10.71
CA GLU A 17 -5.37 -0.44 9.81
C GLU A 17 -5.19 0.25 8.46
N THR A 18 -6.28 0.78 7.89
CA THR A 18 -6.27 1.55 6.65
C THR A 18 -5.29 2.72 6.73
N ARG A 19 -5.40 3.48 7.83
CA ARG A 19 -4.51 4.60 8.10
C ARG A 19 -3.06 4.17 8.30
N ARG A 20 -2.81 3.08 9.03
CA ARG A 20 -1.45 2.53 9.22
C ARG A 20 -0.79 2.15 7.89
N VAL A 21 -1.53 1.49 7.00
CA VAL A 21 -1.00 1.11 5.69
C VAL A 21 -0.67 2.34 4.84
N LEU A 22 -1.53 3.37 4.85
CA LEU A 22 -1.24 4.64 4.19
C LEU A 22 0.00 5.34 4.78
N ASP A 23 0.06 5.47 6.11
CA ASP A 23 1.18 6.08 6.82
C ASP A 23 2.50 5.33 6.50
N THR A 24 2.44 4.00 6.38
CA THR A 24 3.60 3.16 6.01
C THR A 24 4.01 3.36 4.55
N ALA A 25 3.06 3.35 3.62
CA ALA A 25 3.31 3.60 2.20
C ALA A 25 3.95 4.96 1.95
N VAL A 26 3.46 6.00 2.63
CA VAL A 26 4.05 7.36 2.59
C VAL A 26 5.48 7.33 3.14
N GLY A 27 5.71 6.66 4.27
CA GLY A 27 7.06 6.51 4.83
C GLY A 27 8.04 5.82 3.89
N ILE A 28 7.60 4.79 3.16
CA ILE A 28 8.39 4.11 2.13
C ILE A 28 8.75 5.08 1.00
N LEU A 29 7.79 5.84 0.48
CA LEU A 29 8.05 6.83 -0.59
C LEU A 29 9.01 7.92 -0.15
N VAL A 30 8.85 8.44 1.07
CA VAL A 30 9.79 9.39 1.69
C VAL A 30 11.18 8.79 1.79
N GLY A 31 11.29 7.53 2.21
CA GLY A 31 12.57 6.81 2.29
C GLY A 31 13.23 6.61 0.91
N TRP A 32 12.46 6.28 -0.11
CA TRP A 32 12.97 6.02 -1.47
C TRP A 32 13.31 7.30 -2.24
N ARG A 33 12.48 8.35 -2.15
CA ARG A 33 12.62 9.57 -2.95
C ARG A 33 13.20 10.76 -2.19
N ARG A 34 13.40 10.64 -0.87
CA ARG A 34 13.85 11.72 0.03
C ARG A 34 13.00 12.99 -0.09
N CYS A 35 11.69 12.83 -0.25
CA CYS A 35 10.73 13.92 -0.35
C CYS A 35 9.97 14.13 0.98
N SER A 36 9.16 15.19 1.08
CA SER A 36 8.28 15.40 2.23
C SER A 36 7.12 14.40 2.24
N THR A 37 6.52 14.17 3.41
CA THR A 37 5.34 13.30 3.57
C THR A 37 4.16 13.77 2.72
N ASP A 38 3.96 15.08 2.57
CA ASP A 38 2.94 15.66 1.69
C ASP A 38 3.18 15.33 0.21
N ALA A 39 4.42 15.51 -0.26
CA ALA A 39 4.78 15.22 -1.63
C ALA A 39 4.63 13.71 -1.94
N ALA A 40 5.06 12.85 -1.02
CA ALA A 40 4.88 11.40 -1.12
C ALA A 40 3.41 11.01 -1.18
N PHE A 41 2.56 11.60 -0.33
CA PHE A 41 1.13 11.30 -0.32
C PHE A 41 0.44 11.76 -1.62
N ARG A 42 0.79 12.95 -2.12
CA ARG A 42 0.29 13.43 -3.41
C ARG A 42 0.73 12.55 -4.57
N GLU A 43 1.96 12.05 -4.55
CA GLU A 43 2.44 11.11 -5.57
C GLU A 43 1.68 9.79 -5.54
N LEU A 44 1.39 9.27 -4.33
CA LEU A 44 0.58 8.06 -4.15
C LEU A 44 -0.81 8.23 -4.76
N ILE A 45 -1.47 9.38 -4.51
CA ILE A 45 -2.78 9.70 -5.10
C ILE A 45 -2.68 9.81 -6.62
N ALA A 46 -1.71 10.58 -7.12
CA ALA A 46 -1.53 10.77 -8.56
C ALA A 46 -1.27 9.44 -9.28
N ALA A 47 -0.48 8.53 -8.69
CA ALA A 47 -0.25 7.20 -9.24
C ALA A 47 -1.55 6.36 -9.23
N SER A 48 -2.32 6.43 -8.14
CA SER A 48 -3.62 5.79 -8.03
C SER A 48 -4.58 6.22 -9.16
N GLU A 49 -4.69 7.53 -9.38
CA GLU A 49 -5.55 8.12 -10.42
C GLU A 49 -5.10 7.73 -11.82
N ARG A 50 -3.78 7.78 -12.12
CA ARG A 50 -3.23 7.37 -13.43
C ARG A 50 -3.51 5.91 -13.76
N HIS A 51 -3.56 5.04 -12.76
CA HIS A 51 -3.77 3.61 -12.94
C HIS A 51 -5.23 3.18 -12.75
N GLY A 52 -6.12 4.09 -12.34
CA GLY A 52 -7.53 3.77 -12.05
C GLY A 52 -7.71 2.82 -10.87
N VAL A 53 -6.76 2.82 -9.93
CA VAL A 53 -6.76 1.94 -8.76
C VAL A 53 -7.19 2.76 -7.54
N GLY A 54 -7.79 2.14 -6.53
CA GLY A 54 -8.05 2.80 -5.26
C GLY A 54 -6.76 3.08 -4.49
N THR A 55 -6.65 4.25 -3.86
CA THR A 55 -5.44 4.71 -3.14
C THR A 55 -5.01 3.72 -2.07
N PHE A 56 -5.97 3.09 -1.41
CA PHE A 56 -5.69 2.07 -0.40
C PHE A 56 -5.10 0.78 -0.98
N ALA A 57 -5.62 0.30 -2.10
CA ALA A 57 -5.08 -0.86 -2.79
C ALA A 57 -3.67 -0.56 -3.32
N MET A 58 -3.43 0.65 -3.83
CA MET A 58 -2.11 1.11 -4.24
C MET A 58 -1.12 1.18 -3.07
N ALA A 59 -1.55 1.69 -1.90
CA ALA A 59 -0.74 1.76 -0.68
C ALA A 59 -0.39 0.36 -0.15
N SER A 60 -1.37 -0.54 -0.09
CA SER A 60 -1.15 -1.93 0.33
C SER A 60 -0.21 -2.66 -0.61
N ALA A 61 -0.36 -2.48 -1.92
CA ALA A 61 0.55 -3.03 -2.92
C ALA A 61 1.99 -2.49 -2.74
N LEU A 62 2.15 -1.20 -2.47
CA LEU A 62 3.46 -0.60 -2.23
C LEU A 62 4.12 -1.11 -0.95
N VAL A 63 3.38 -1.28 0.14
CA VAL A 63 3.91 -1.83 1.39
C VAL A 63 4.39 -3.27 1.19
N ASN A 64 3.61 -4.08 0.46
CA ASN A 64 4.02 -5.44 0.11
C ASN A 64 5.28 -5.46 -0.77
N LEU A 65 5.34 -4.57 -1.77
CA LEU A 65 6.50 -4.42 -2.65
C LEU A 65 7.78 -4.05 -1.87
N ALA A 66 7.67 -3.14 -0.90
CA ALA A 66 8.80 -2.73 -0.06
C ALA A 66 9.18 -3.79 0.98
N GLY A 67 8.21 -4.55 1.48
CA GLY A 67 8.43 -5.67 2.40
C GLY A 67 9.09 -6.89 1.76
N GLY A 68 9.36 -6.86 0.45
CA GLY A 68 9.89 -8.02 -0.28
C GLY A 68 8.90 -9.19 -0.34
N GLY A 69 7.63 -8.93 -0.03
CA GLY A 69 6.58 -9.93 -0.11
C GLY A 69 6.42 -10.34 -1.57
N VAL A 70 6.83 -11.56 -1.90
CA VAL A 70 6.37 -12.22 -3.12
C VAL A 70 4.85 -12.16 -3.04
N VAL A 71 4.22 -11.46 -3.98
CA VAL A 71 2.77 -11.56 -4.18
C VAL A 71 2.55 -13.02 -4.55
N ALA A 72 2.35 -13.87 -3.55
CA ALA A 72 2.08 -15.30 -3.69
C ALA A 72 0.64 -15.53 -4.18
N ASP A 73 0.09 -14.55 -4.89
CA ASP A 73 -1.27 -14.55 -5.37
C ASP A 73 -1.25 -14.67 -6.89
N PRO A 74 -1.81 -15.74 -7.47
CA PRO A 74 -1.93 -15.91 -8.91
C PRO A 74 -2.79 -14.83 -9.58
N ALA A 75 -3.53 -14.03 -8.80
CA ALA A 75 -4.21 -12.82 -9.25
C ALA A 75 -3.43 -11.57 -8.83
N ARG A 76 -2.27 -11.31 -9.43
CA ARG A 76 -1.56 -10.04 -9.25
C ARG A 76 -2.51 -8.89 -9.60
N SER A 77 -2.97 -8.18 -8.57
CA SER A 77 -3.96 -7.12 -8.72
C SER A 77 -3.42 -5.99 -9.59
N ALA A 78 -4.31 -5.24 -10.25
CA ALA A 78 -3.95 -4.06 -11.03
C ALA A 78 -3.11 -3.06 -10.18
N ALA A 79 -3.36 -3.01 -8.87
CA ALA A 79 -2.59 -2.24 -7.90
C ALA A 79 -1.13 -2.69 -7.78
N ALA A 80 -0.88 -3.99 -7.70
CA ALA A 80 0.48 -4.54 -7.61
C ALA A 80 1.27 -4.30 -8.90
N LEU A 81 0.64 -4.47 -10.06
CA LEU A 81 1.23 -4.13 -11.36
C LEU A 81 1.55 -2.64 -11.48
N ALA A 82 0.64 -1.78 -11.03
CA ALA A 82 0.80 -0.34 -11.04
C ALA A 82 1.93 0.12 -10.11
N ALA A 83 1.97 -0.39 -8.87
CA ALA A 83 3.02 -0.08 -7.91
C ALA A 83 4.41 -0.50 -8.39
N GLU A 84 4.54 -1.65 -9.05
CA GLU A 84 5.82 -2.07 -9.62
C GLU A 84 6.24 -1.25 -10.84
N ARG A 85 5.29 -0.86 -11.70
CA ARG A 85 5.59 0.02 -12.83
C ARG A 85 6.09 1.38 -12.36
N GLU A 86 5.53 1.89 -11.29
CA GLU A 86 5.85 3.22 -10.77
C GLU A 86 7.13 3.23 -9.91
N TRP A 87 7.28 2.27 -8.99
CA TRP A 87 8.32 2.30 -7.96
C TRP A 87 9.23 1.07 -7.93
N GLY A 88 9.01 0.07 -8.78
CA GLY A 88 9.78 -1.18 -8.80
C GLY A 88 11.28 -1.00 -9.11
N ARG A 89 11.67 0.09 -9.77
CA ARG A 89 13.09 0.43 -10.04
C ARG A 89 13.78 1.16 -8.89
N SER A 90 13.00 1.74 -7.98
CA SER A 90 13.50 2.53 -6.84
C SER A 90 13.63 1.71 -5.56
N SER A 91 12.97 0.55 -5.50
CA SER A 91 13.17 -0.40 -4.42
C SER A 91 14.64 -0.86 -4.42
N PRO A 92 15.38 -0.72 -3.30
CA PRO A 92 16.75 -1.21 -3.19
C PRO A 92 16.75 -2.74 -3.28
N SER A 93 16.90 -3.22 -4.52
CA SER A 93 17.13 -4.60 -4.96
C SER A 93 16.29 -5.68 -4.27
N VAL A 94 15.12 -5.99 -4.85
CA VAL A 94 14.63 -7.37 -4.79
C VAL A 94 15.47 -8.17 -5.79
N SER A 95 16.53 -8.82 -5.30
CA SER A 95 17.25 -9.81 -6.08
C SER A 95 16.27 -10.94 -6.38
N ARG A 96 15.80 -10.97 -7.63
CA ARG A 96 15.02 -12.03 -8.25
C ARG A 96 15.88 -13.30 -8.26
N SER A 97 15.92 -14.03 -7.15
CA SER A 97 16.45 -15.38 -7.09
C SER A 97 15.26 -16.33 -7.12
N GLY A 98 14.87 -16.72 -8.34
CA GLY A 98 14.07 -17.91 -8.53
C GLY A 98 14.95 -19.15 -8.30
N ASN A 99 14.45 -20.08 -7.49
CA ASN A 99 14.81 -21.49 -7.55
C ASN A 99 13.51 -22.28 -7.43
#